data_AF-A0A0K1E3G3-F1
#
_entry.id   AF-A0A0K1E3G3-F1
#
_cell.length_a   1.000
_cell.length_b   1.000
_cell.length_c   1.000
_cell.angle_alpha   90.00
_cell.angle_beta   90.00
_cell.angle_gamma   90.00
#
_symmetry.space_group_name_H-M   'P 1'
#
loop_
_entity.id
_entity.type
_entity.pdbx_description
1 polymer ?
#
loop_
_entity_poly.entity_id
_entity_poly.type
_entity_poly.pdbx_seq_one_letter_code
_entity_poly.pdbx_strand_id
1 'polypeptide(L)'
;MGRRKRKRKVILRPRKTLPKIFTCPHCGAQLVTVKKVENGYLVICGSCGIRHEFEERPGWMPVDYYNAFVDLYLEGKVAPPQRQDAPQTAEGEEERGGDEAV
;
A
#
# COMPACT_ATOMS: atom_id res chain seq x y z
N MET A 1 -49.39 30.88 18.79
CA MET A 1 -48.92 29.51 18.47
C MET A 1 -48.03 29.58 17.23
N GLY A 2 -46.79 29.10 17.29
CA GLY A 2 -45.91 29.18 16.11
C GLY A 2 -44.45 28.92 16.42
N ARG A 3 -44.13 27.73 16.95
CA ARG A 3 -42.73 27.30 17.06
C ARG A 3 -42.21 27.10 15.64
N ARG A 4 -41.46 28.08 15.12
CA ARG A 4 -40.67 27.96 13.89
C ARG A 4 -39.80 26.71 14.05
N LYS A 5 -40.16 25.61 13.38
CA LYS A 5 -39.34 24.40 13.30
C LYS A 5 -38.03 24.82 12.66
N ARG A 6 -36.99 25.06 13.46
CA ARG A 6 -35.60 25.18 12.98
C ARG A 6 -35.32 23.87 12.23
N LYS A 7 -35.33 23.92 10.89
CA LYS A 7 -34.98 22.77 10.05
C LYS A 7 -33.59 22.33 10.50
N ARG A 8 -33.48 21.13 11.07
CA ARG A 8 -32.19 20.54 11.40
C ARG A 8 -31.43 20.37 10.09
N LYS A 9 -30.25 20.97 9.97
CA LYS A 9 -29.37 20.77 8.82
C LYS A 9 -28.97 19.30 8.84
N VAL A 10 -29.44 18.53 7.87
CA VAL A 10 -29.05 17.12 7.73
C VAL A 10 -27.56 17.11 7.39
N ILE A 11 -26.73 16.66 8.33
CA ILE A 11 -25.31 16.49 8.10
C ILE A 11 -25.17 15.22 7.26
N LEU A 12 -24.92 15.40 5.96
CA LEU A 12 -24.63 14.29 5.05
C LEU A 12 -23.29 13.67 5.45
N ARG A 13 -23.27 12.35 5.64
CA ARG A 13 -22.02 11.63 5.89
C ARG A 13 -21.21 11.57 4.58
N PRO A 14 -19.89 11.84 4.61
CA PRO A 14 -19.04 11.66 3.45
C PRO A 14 -19.12 10.22 2.94
N ARG A 15 -19.07 10.03 1.62
CA ARG A 15 -18.96 8.70 1.03
C ARG A 15 -17.62 8.09 1.45
N LYS A 16 -17.62 6.81 1.83
CA LYS A 16 -16.39 6.08 2.14
C LYS A 16 -15.57 5.97 0.84
N THR A 17 -14.43 6.64 0.78
CA THR A 17 -13.47 6.52 -0.31
C THR A 17 -12.31 5.65 0.13
N LEU A 18 -11.74 4.89 -0.80
CA LEU A 18 -10.50 4.15 -0.53
C LEU A 18 -9.38 5.14 -0.13
N PRO A 19 -8.51 4.74 0.82
CA PRO A 19 -7.38 5.55 1.21
C PRO A 19 -6.47 5.79 0.00
N LYS A 20 -6.01 7.04 -0.14
CA LYS A 20 -5.06 7.45 -1.20
C LYS A 20 -3.63 7.55 -0.69
N ILE A 21 -3.44 7.35 0.61
CA ILE A 21 -2.19 7.55 1.33
C ILE A 21 -1.74 6.16 1.78
N PHE A 22 -0.53 5.77 1.38
CA PHE A 22 0.06 4.47 1.67
C PHE A 22 1.39 4.63 2.40
N THR A 23 1.68 3.71 3.31
CA THR A 23 2.90 3.65 4.12
C THR A 23 4.02 2.94 3.37
N CYS A 24 5.26 3.39 3.46
CA CYS A 24 6.38 2.63 2.89
C CYS A 24 6.91 1.58 3.90
N PRO A 25 7.14 0.32 3.49
CA PRO A 25 7.70 -0.70 4.38
C PRO A 25 9.17 -0.44 4.77
N HIS A 26 9.94 0.27 3.93
CA HIS A 26 11.36 0.55 4.19
C HIS A 26 11.60 1.73 5.15
N CYS A 27 10.80 2.80 5.06
CA CYS A 27 11.07 4.06 5.78
C CYS A 27 9.93 4.53 6.68
N GLY A 28 8.81 3.79 6.73
CA GLY A 28 7.64 4.15 7.53
C GLY A 28 6.88 5.39 7.07
N ALA A 29 7.38 6.12 6.05
CA ALA A 29 6.76 7.35 5.59
C ALA A 29 5.47 7.07 4.79
N GLN A 30 4.46 7.90 5.02
CA GLN A 30 3.15 7.86 4.33
C GLN A 30 3.17 8.59 2.97
N LEU A 31 4.22 8.35 2.18
CA LEU A 31 4.50 9.09 0.93
C LEU A 31 4.60 8.16 -0.28
N VAL A 32 3.97 6.99 -0.24
CA VAL A 32 3.90 6.09 -1.39
C VAL A 32 2.74 6.52 -2.30
N THR A 33 3.09 6.78 -3.56
CA THR A 33 2.16 7.23 -4.60
C THR A 33 2.06 6.19 -5.70
N VAL A 34 0.83 5.81 -6.04
CA VAL A 34 0.53 4.89 -7.14
C VAL A 34 -0.01 5.71 -8.29
N LYS A 35 0.73 5.77 -9.41
CA LYS A 35 0.35 6.50 -10.62
C LYS A 35 -0.07 5.52 -11.70
N LYS A 36 -1.16 5.82 -12.41
CA LYS A 36 -1.55 5.09 -13.61
C LYS A 36 -0.74 5.62 -14.80
N VAL A 37 -0.10 4.72 -15.54
CA VAL A 37 0.63 4.98 -16.80
C VAL A 37 -0.12 4.27 -17.93
N GLU A 38 0.13 4.62 -19.19
CA GLU A 38 -0.59 4.10 -20.37
C GLU A 38 -0.63 2.57 -20.45
N ASN A 39 0.43 1.88 -20.00
CA ASN A 39 0.54 0.42 -20.06
C ASN A 39 0.62 -0.24 -18.67
N GLY A 40 0.31 0.47 -17.58
CA GLY A 40 0.54 -0.10 -16.24
C GLY A 40 0.34 0.85 -15.07
N TYR A 41 0.81 0.41 -13.91
CA TYR A 41 0.84 1.19 -12.68
C TYR A 41 2.27 1.33 -12.18
N LEU A 42 2.60 2.54 -11.75
CA LEU A 42 3.92 2.88 -11.27
C LEU A 42 3.80 3.31 -9.81
N VAL A 43 4.44 2.56 -8.92
CA VAL A 43 4.46 2.80 -7.47
C VAL A 43 5.78 3.51 -7.14
N ILE A 44 5.71 4.73 -6.59
CA ILE A 44 6.87 5.51 -6.15
C ILE A 44 6.75 5.85 -4.67
N CYS A 45 7.80 5.54 -3.93
CA CYS A 45 8.05 6.07 -2.60
C CYS A 45 8.79 7.41 -2.70
N GLY A 46 8.16 8.50 -2.25
CA GLY A 46 8.77 9.85 -2.28
C GLY A 46 9.93 10.06 -1.30
N SER A 47 10.05 9.24 -0.26
CA SER A 47 11.07 9.36 0.81
C SER A 47 12.29 8.49 0.57
N CYS A 48 12.08 7.26 0.12
CA CYS A 48 13.11 6.24 -0.07
C CYS A 48 13.54 6.07 -1.54
N GLY A 49 12.80 6.64 -2.49
CA GLY A 49 13.13 6.58 -3.92
C GLY A 49 12.87 5.23 -4.58
N ILE A 50 12.28 4.26 -3.87
CA ILE A 50 11.92 2.97 -4.43
C ILE A 50 10.81 3.17 -5.46
N ARG A 51 11.00 2.59 -6.65
CA ARG A 51 10.07 2.65 -7.77
C ARG A 51 9.86 1.26 -8.34
N HIS A 52 8.61 0.88 -8.55
CA HIS A 52 8.24 -0.37 -9.22
C HIS A 52 7.16 -0.12 -10.25
N GLU A 53 7.40 -0.68 -11.43
CA GLU A 53 6.46 -0.68 -12.55
C GLU A 53 5.74 -2.03 -12.57
N PHE A 54 4.41 -1.98 -12.65
CA PHE A 54 3.53 -3.12 -12.72
C PHE A 54 2.74 -3.07 -14.02
N GLU A 55 2.55 -4.22 -14.65
CA GLU A 55 1.66 -4.39 -15.78
C GLU A 55 0.19 -4.20 -15.34
N GLU A 56 -0.64 -3.64 -16.22
CA GLU A 56 -2.06 -3.45 -15.90
C GLU A 56 -2.80 -4.79 -15.90
N ARG A 57 -3.31 -5.18 -14.72
CA ARG A 57 -4.18 -6.34 -14.56
C ARG A 57 -5.65 -5.90 -14.45
N PRO A 58 -6.57 -6.49 -15.23
CA PRO A 58 -7.98 -6.11 -15.17
C PRO A 58 -8.57 -6.41 -13.79
N GLY A 59 -9.27 -5.42 -13.23
CA GLY A 59 -9.94 -5.52 -11.92
C GLY A 59 -9.10 -5.10 -10.71
N TRP A 60 -7.80 -4.85 -10.89
CA TRP A 60 -6.95 -4.39 -9.79
C TRP A 60 -7.14 -2.90 -9.51
N MET A 61 -7.26 -2.60 -8.23
CA MET A 61 -7.30 -1.25 -7.69
C MET A 61 -5.89 -0.79 -7.31
N PRO A 62 -5.65 0.54 -7.15
CA PRO A 62 -4.35 1.06 -6.74
C PRO A 62 -3.82 0.46 -5.42
N VAL A 63 -4.72 0.01 -4.54
CA VAL A 63 -4.37 -0.67 -3.29
C VAL A 63 -3.73 -2.03 -3.54
N ASP A 64 -4.19 -2.77 -4.55
CA ASP A 64 -3.70 -4.11 -4.86
C ASP A 64 -2.25 -4.05 -5.38
N TYR A 65 -1.92 -3.05 -6.19
CA TYR A 65 -0.54 -2.80 -6.63
C TYR A 65 0.38 -2.39 -5.47
N TYR A 66 -0.16 -1.68 -4.48
CA TYR A 66 0.60 -1.38 -3.26
C TYR A 66 0.85 -2.64 -2.43
N ASN A 67 -0.13 -3.52 -2.26
CA ASN A 67 0.04 -4.77 -1.53
C ASN A 67 1.06 -5.69 -2.24
N ALA A 68 0.92 -5.88 -3.55
CA ALA A 68 1.90 -6.63 -4.34
C ALA A 68 3.31 -6.04 -4.24
N PHE A 69 3.44 -4.72 -4.17
CA PHE A 69 4.71 -4.05 -3.93
C PHE A 69 5.30 -4.37 -2.54
N VAL A 70 4.46 -4.39 -1.49
CA VAL A 70 4.88 -4.77 -0.14
C VAL A 70 5.33 -6.23 -0.11
N ASP A 71 4.57 -7.13 -0.72
CA ASP A 71 4.89 -8.55 -0.79
C ASP A 71 6.24 -8.76 -1.51
N LEU A 72 6.45 -8.12 -2.66
CA LEU A 72 7.73 -8.18 -3.39
C LEU A 72 8.90 -7.60 -2.59
N TYR A 73 8.64 -6.58 -1.77
CA TYR A 73 9.65 -6.00 -0.88
C TYR A 73 10.01 -6.95 0.27
N LEU A 74 9.02 -7.61 0.87
CA LEU A 74 9.23 -8.62 1.91
C LEU A 74 9.90 -9.89 1.35
N GLU A 75 9.57 -10.28 0.12
CA GLU A 75 10.22 -11.36 -0.62
C GLU A 75 11.67 -11.04 -1.02
N GLY A 76 12.17 -9.81 -0.76
CA GLY A 76 13.54 -9.40 -1.05
C GLY A 76 13.85 -9.19 -2.53
N LYS A 77 12.83 -9.15 -3.39
CA LYS A 77 12.98 -8.92 -4.85
C LYS A 77 13.17 -7.45 -5.21
N VAL A 78 12.80 -6.55 -4.29
CA VAL A 78 12.92 -5.09 -4.45
C VAL A 78 14.01 -4.56 -3.56
N ALA A 79 15.20 -4.36 -4.13
CA ALA A 79 16.30 -3.74 -3.40
C ALA A 79 16.06 -2.22 -3.26
N PRO A 80 16.28 -1.63 -2.07
CA PRO A 80 16.40 -0.18 -1.95
C PRO A 80 17.59 0.33 -2.79
N PRO A 81 17.55 1.58 -3.27
CA PRO A 81 18.68 2.15 -3.99
C PRO A 81 19.92 2.09 -3.10
N GLN A 82 20.91 1.31 -3.55
CA GLN A 82 22.14 1.03 -2.83
C GLN A 82 22.86 2.34 -2.45
N ARG A 83 23.00 2.61 -1.16
CA ARG A 83 24.28 3.15 -0.68
C ARG A 83 25.18 1.94 -0.50
N GLN A 84 26.14 1.80 -1.40
CA GLN A 84 27.18 0.79 -1.34
C GLN A 84 27.85 0.89 0.02
N ASP A 85 27.70 -0.14 0.86
CA ASP A 85 28.75 -0.74 1.68
C ASP A 85 28.21 -2.00 2.40
N ALA A 86 28.71 -3.15 1.93
CA ALA A 86 28.85 -4.46 2.59
C ALA A 86 27.60 -5.32 2.95
N PRO A 87 27.74 -6.66 2.95
CA PRO A 87 26.67 -7.63 2.71
C PRO A 87 26.18 -8.34 3.98
N GLN A 88 24.87 -8.57 4.14
CA GLN A 88 24.29 -9.51 5.12
C GLN A 88 22.96 -10.05 4.54
N THR A 89 23.03 -11.23 3.91
CA THR A 89 22.72 -12.58 4.46
C THR A 89 21.23 -12.90 4.43
N ALA A 90 20.93 -13.95 3.65
CA ALA A 90 19.65 -14.61 3.57
C ALA A 90 19.29 -15.22 4.92
N GLU A 91 18.06 -15.01 5.37
CA GLU A 91 17.39 -15.85 6.36
C GLU A 91 15.98 -16.10 5.82
N GLY A 92 15.75 -17.34 5.39
CA GLY A 92 14.41 -17.87 5.21
C GLY A 92 14.02 -18.64 6.46
N GLU A 93 12.73 -18.63 6.79
CA GLU A 93 12.12 -19.65 7.63
C GLU A 93 10.79 -20.09 7.00
N GLU A 94 10.79 -21.28 6.41
CA GLU A 94 9.67 -22.21 6.45
C GLU A 94 9.63 -22.86 7.85
N GLU A 95 8.47 -22.95 8.50
CA GLU A 95 8.05 -24.10 9.34
C GLU A 95 6.51 -24.20 9.28
N ARG A 96 5.96 -25.30 8.73
CA ARG A 96 5.36 -26.48 9.43
C ARG A 96 4.27 -26.06 10.44
N GLY A 97 2.99 -26.42 10.33
CA GLY A 97 2.44 -27.75 10.09
C GLY A 97 2.05 -28.40 11.43
N GLY A 98 0.74 -28.54 11.72
CA GLY A 98 0.21 -29.60 12.59
C GLY A 98 -0.45 -29.20 13.92
N ASP A 99 -1.61 -29.83 14.15
CA ASP A 99 -2.31 -30.13 15.41
C ASP A 99 -3.15 -29.05 16.13
N GLU A 100 -4.47 -29.18 16.00
CA GLU A 100 -5.36 -29.01 17.15
C GLU A 100 -6.50 -30.04 17.08
N ALA A 101 -6.32 -31.16 17.78
CA ALA A 101 -7.36 -32.09 18.17
C ALA A 101 -7.31 -32.28 19.69
N VAL A 102 -8.30 -31.73 20.41
CA VAL A 102 -8.87 -32.24 21.68
C VAL A 102 -10.31 -31.76 21.79
#